data_AF-A0A9J7KVE0-F1
#
_entry.id   AF-A0A9J7KVE0-F1
#
_cell.length_a   1.000
_cell.length_b   1.000
_cell.length_c   1.000
_cell.angle_alpha   90.00
_cell.angle_beta   90.00
_cell.angle_gamma   90.00
#
_symmetry.space_group_name_H-M   'P 1'
#
loop_
_entity.id
_entity.type
_entity.pdbx_description
1 polymer ?
#
loop_
_entity_poly.entity_id
_entity_poly.type
_entity_poly.pdbx_seq_one_letter_code
_entity_poly.pdbx_strand_id
1 'polypeptide(L)'
;METTISENPPVQLKSLPNFRPVVSGRLYRSSRPDLITEQDYETVQRLGLRCIVDFRSVGEYRSFKGKTKFVDEDFRVVKVKPPTRWGSSNGLRYRYYSDGSQEKPKTNGDVKSRGFHYFINFFTMQYIWNVFTRVPWYMQLYSLMYLVYDLIFWTNYIHFVRFFARNSLNKAGLTRQYIDIVELSQGAIYSVTQ
;
A
#
# COMPACT_ATOMS: atom_id res chain seq x y z
N MET A 1 36.74 -7.97 0.82
CA MET A 1 36.02 -8.88 1.73
C MET A 1 34.63 -9.07 1.15
N GLU A 2 34.41 -10.16 0.44
CA GLU A 2 33.08 -10.53 -0.05
C GLU A 2 32.24 -10.99 1.14
N THR A 3 31.23 -10.22 1.51
CA THR A 3 30.22 -10.65 2.47
C THR A 3 29.39 -11.75 1.81
N THR A 4 29.69 -13.00 2.13
CA THR A 4 28.84 -14.16 1.83
C THR A 4 27.47 -13.92 2.46
N ILE A 5 26.49 -13.58 1.64
CA ILE A 5 25.09 -13.53 2.06
C ILE A 5 24.69 -14.98 2.31
N SER A 6 24.70 -15.40 3.57
CA SER A 6 24.06 -16.64 3.99
C SER A 6 22.60 -16.57 3.58
N GLU A 7 22.25 -17.28 2.51
CA GLU A 7 20.87 -17.41 2.05
C GLU A 7 20.11 -18.22 3.10
N ASN A 8 19.48 -17.52 4.05
CA ASN A 8 18.44 -18.15 4.86
C ASN A 8 17.38 -18.72 3.91
N PRO A 9 16.90 -19.95 4.14
CA PRO A 9 15.90 -20.56 3.28
C PRO A 9 14.68 -19.62 3.16
N PRO A 10 14.03 -19.56 1.99
CA PRO A 10 12.93 -18.65 1.76
C PRO A 10 11.80 -18.93 2.75
N VAL A 11 11.55 -17.97 3.64
CA VAL A 11 10.42 -18.03 4.58
C VAL A 11 9.14 -17.99 3.76
N GLN A 12 8.44 -19.12 3.69
CA GLN A 12 7.16 -19.21 3.00
C GLN A 12 6.03 -18.98 4.01
N LEU A 13 5.28 -17.90 3.79
CA LEU A 13 4.05 -17.59 4.54
C LEU A 13 2.88 -17.89 3.62
N LYS A 14 2.16 -19.00 3.88
CA LYS A 14 1.07 -19.46 3.01
C LYS A 14 -0.11 -18.47 3.00
N SER A 15 -0.31 -17.76 4.10
CA SER A 15 -1.35 -16.76 4.26
C SER A 15 -1.06 -15.45 3.54
N LEU A 16 0.20 -15.19 3.15
CA LEU A 16 0.60 -13.95 2.47
C LEU A 16 0.88 -14.21 0.98
N PRO A 17 -0.04 -13.83 0.08
CA PRO A 17 0.19 -13.95 -1.34
C PRO A 17 1.42 -13.13 -1.74
N ASN A 18 2.26 -13.74 -2.58
CA ASN A 18 3.44 -13.09 -3.18
C ASN A 18 4.49 -12.63 -2.16
N PHE A 19 4.50 -13.20 -0.95
CA PHE A 19 5.51 -12.92 0.07
C PHE A 19 6.88 -13.43 -0.36
N ARG A 20 7.86 -12.53 -0.43
CA ARG A 20 9.26 -12.88 -0.70
C ARG A 20 10.23 -11.80 -0.23
N PRO A 21 11.50 -12.16 0.05
CA PRO A 21 12.55 -11.16 0.25
C PRO A 21 12.80 -10.40 -1.07
N VAL A 22 12.99 -9.08 -0.96
CA VAL A 22 13.60 -8.22 -1.99
C VAL A 22 15.07 -8.01 -1.64
N VAL A 23 15.35 -7.81 -0.35
CA VAL A 23 16.69 -7.78 0.23
C VAL A 23 16.66 -8.66 1.46
N SER A 24 17.38 -9.79 1.42
CA SER A 24 17.37 -10.80 2.50
C SER A 24 17.61 -10.17 3.87
N GLY A 25 16.72 -10.47 4.82
CA GLY A 25 16.80 -9.95 6.19
C GLY A 25 16.46 -8.47 6.38
N ARG A 26 16.17 -7.71 5.31
CA ARG A 26 15.97 -6.24 5.40
C ARG A 26 14.67 -5.76 4.77
N LEU A 27 14.35 -6.25 3.57
CA LEU A 27 13.18 -5.80 2.81
C LEU A 27 12.42 -6.99 2.26
N TYR A 28 11.13 -7.01 2.55
CA TYR A 28 10.19 -8.01 2.07
C TYR A 28 9.07 -7.32 1.30
N ARG A 29 8.43 -8.04 0.38
CA ARG A 29 7.22 -7.60 -0.31
C ARG A 29 6.15 -8.66 -0.20
N SER A 30 4.89 -8.24 -0.11
CA SER A 30 3.70 -9.08 -0.21
C SER A 30 2.58 -8.30 -0.88
N SER A 31 1.51 -8.99 -1.29
CA SER A 31 0.35 -8.32 -1.87
C SER A 31 -0.58 -7.71 -0.83
N ARG A 32 -0.86 -8.43 0.28
CA ARG A 32 -1.85 -8.02 1.31
C ARG A 32 -1.43 -8.50 2.70
N PRO A 33 -0.92 -7.62 3.58
CA PRO A 33 -0.48 -7.99 4.93
C PRO A 33 -1.64 -8.37 5.87
N ASP A 34 -2.86 -7.90 5.62
CA ASP A 34 -4.09 -8.18 6.36
C ASP A 34 -4.57 -9.63 6.26
N LEU A 35 -3.97 -10.45 5.39
CA LEU A 35 -4.28 -11.87 5.25
C LEU A 35 -3.50 -12.78 6.20
N ILE A 36 -2.56 -12.23 6.99
CA ILE A 36 -1.77 -13.02 7.94
C ILE A 36 -2.71 -13.79 8.87
N THR A 37 -2.50 -15.10 8.97
CA THR A 37 -3.18 -15.96 9.94
C THR A 37 -2.38 -16.03 11.24
N GLU A 38 -3.02 -16.47 12.32
CA GLU A 38 -2.36 -16.71 13.62
C GLU A 38 -1.13 -17.63 13.48
N GLN A 39 -1.24 -18.70 12.68
CA GLN A 39 -0.16 -19.65 12.42
C GLN A 39 1.08 -18.99 11.78
N ASP A 40 0.86 -18.06 10.86
CA ASP A 40 1.92 -17.36 10.15
C ASP A 40 2.43 -16.13 10.93
N TYR A 41 1.65 -15.64 11.89
CA TYR A 41 1.96 -14.45 12.67
C TYR A 41 3.23 -14.61 13.51
N GLU A 42 3.43 -15.76 14.16
CA GLU A 42 4.68 -16.04 14.88
C GLU A 42 5.90 -15.98 13.96
N THR A 43 5.76 -16.46 12.73
CA THR A 43 6.84 -16.44 11.74
C THR A 43 7.14 -14.99 11.32
N VAL A 44 6.11 -14.16 11.15
CA VAL A 44 6.27 -12.72 10.91
C VAL A 44 6.97 -12.02 12.08
N GLN A 45 6.67 -12.39 13.32
CA GLN A 45 7.34 -11.85 14.50
C GLN A 45 8.84 -12.23 14.52
N ARG A 46 9.19 -13.46 14.14
CA ARG A 46 10.60 -13.91 14.05
C ARG A 46 11.40 -13.16 12.98
N LEU A 47 10.75 -12.62 11.95
CA LEU A 47 11.41 -11.77 10.95
C LEU A 47 11.86 -10.42 11.51
N GLY A 48 11.37 -10.01 12.68
CA GLY A 48 11.77 -8.76 13.33
C GLY A 48 11.37 -7.51 12.54
N LEU A 49 10.26 -7.56 11.79
CA LEU A 49 9.76 -6.43 11.02
C LEU A 49 9.43 -5.25 11.93
N ARG A 50 9.97 -4.06 11.62
CA ARG A 50 9.74 -2.82 12.39
C ARG A 50 8.79 -1.85 11.68
N CYS A 51 8.55 -2.04 10.39
CA CYS A 51 7.80 -1.11 9.57
C CYS A 51 7.08 -1.86 8.45
N ILE A 52 5.84 -1.47 8.19
CA ILE A 52 5.06 -1.89 7.03
C ILE A 52 4.70 -0.65 6.25
N VAL A 53 5.00 -0.67 4.96
CA VAL A 53 4.59 0.38 4.02
C VAL A 53 3.56 -0.22 3.08
N ASP A 54 2.31 0.26 3.19
CA ASP A 54 1.18 -0.22 2.42
C ASP A 54 0.77 0.83 1.39
N PHE A 55 0.80 0.42 0.13
CA PHE A 55 0.49 1.28 -1.01
C PHE A 55 -1.00 1.32 -1.36
N ARG A 56 -1.82 0.57 -0.64
CA ARG A 56 -3.27 0.57 -0.82
C ARG A 56 -3.89 1.86 -0.28
N SER A 57 -5.05 2.20 -0.82
CA SER A 57 -5.88 3.24 -0.20
C SER A 57 -6.44 2.74 1.14
N VAL A 58 -6.73 3.66 2.07
CA VAL A 58 -7.42 3.32 3.33
C VAL A 58 -8.79 2.69 3.08
N GLY A 59 -9.47 3.06 2.00
CA GLY A 59 -10.75 2.44 1.60
C GLY A 59 -10.57 0.96 1.25
N GLU A 60 -9.55 0.64 0.44
CA GLU A 60 -9.22 -0.75 0.11
C GLU A 60 -8.84 -1.53 1.38
N TYR A 61 -8.03 -0.94 2.27
CA TYR A 61 -7.68 -1.57 3.54
C TYR A 61 -8.90 -1.89 4.42
N ARG A 62 -9.88 -0.99 4.48
CA ARG A 62 -11.12 -1.16 5.26
C ARG A 62 -12.10 -2.14 4.62
N SER A 63 -12.05 -2.30 3.30
CA SER A 63 -12.94 -3.22 2.58
C SER A 63 -12.71 -4.69 2.92
N PHE A 64 -11.58 -5.03 3.54
CA PHE A 64 -11.32 -6.38 4.02
C PHE A 64 -12.26 -6.74 5.19
N LYS A 65 -13.11 -7.75 4.96
CA LYS A 65 -14.12 -8.23 5.92
C LYS A 65 -13.61 -9.27 6.92
N GLY A 66 -12.30 -9.54 6.98
CA GLY A 66 -11.75 -10.45 7.98
C GLY A 66 -11.95 -9.92 9.40
N LYS A 67 -12.38 -10.79 10.32
CA LYS A 67 -12.74 -10.40 11.70
C LYS A 67 -11.57 -9.85 12.51
N THR A 68 -10.34 -10.31 12.23
CA THR A 68 -9.13 -9.91 12.96
C THR A 68 -7.99 -9.69 11.98
N LYS A 69 -7.30 -8.56 12.10
CA LYS A 69 -6.07 -8.26 11.36
C LYS A 69 -4.91 -8.37 12.33
N PHE A 70 -4.24 -9.53 12.37
CA PHE A 70 -3.17 -9.80 13.34
C PHE A 70 -2.03 -8.78 13.28
N VAL A 71 -1.77 -8.21 12.09
CA VAL A 71 -0.79 -7.14 11.90
C VAL A 71 -1.09 -5.90 12.75
N ASP A 72 -2.36 -5.57 12.99
CA ASP A 72 -2.75 -4.39 13.75
C ASP A 72 -2.51 -4.56 15.27
N GLU A 73 -2.17 -5.76 15.73
CA GLU A 73 -1.84 -6.02 17.14
C GLU A 73 -0.43 -5.50 17.49
N ASP A 74 0.55 -5.68 16.60
CA ASP A 74 1.95 -5.27 16.81
C ASP A 74 2.32 -3.95 16.09
N PHE A 75 1.56 -3.55 15.05
CA PHE A 75 1.86 -2.37 14.25
C PHE A 75 0.82 -1.26 14.40
N ARG A 76 1.30 -0.06 14.74
CA ARG A 76 0.45 1.13 14.80
C ARG A 76 0.10 1.62 13.40
N VAL A 77 -1.19 1.61 13.05
CA VAL A 77 -1.67 2.10 11.76
C VAL A 77 -1.65 3.63 11.71
N VAL A 78 -0.92 4.16 10.72
CA VAL A 78 -0.74 5.59 10.50
C VAL A 78 -1.03 5.92 9.04
N LYS A 79 -1.78 6.98 8.79
CA LYS A 79 -1.75 7.65 7.47
C LYS A 79 -1.21 9.06 7.64
N VAL A 80 -0.27 9.38 6.78
CA VAL A 80 0.26 10.73 6.67
C VAL A 80 -0.80 11.59 5.99
N LYS A 81 -0.95 12.84 6.43
CA LYS A 81 -1.71 13.84 5.69
C LYS A 81 -0.77 14.97 5.30
N PRO A 82 -0.62 15.27 4.00
CA PRO A 82 0.06 16.48 3.60
C PRO A 82 -0.73 17.68 4.14
N PRO A 83 -0.05 18.78 4.53
CA PRO A 83 -0.74 19.98 4.97
C PRO A 83 -1.64 20.51 3.85
N THR A 84 -2.93 20.68 4.15
CA THR A 84 -3.87 21.40 3.26
C THR A 84 -3.52 22.88 3.31
N ARG A 85 -2.78 23.37 2.30
CA ARG A 85 -2.41 24.77 1.96
C ARG A 85 -2.38 25.83 3.08
N TRP A 86 -1.24 26.52 3.19
CA TRP A 86 -1.05 27.85 3.82
C TRP A 86 -1.35 28.01 5.32
N GLY A 87 -1.52 26.91 6.06
CA GLY A 87 -1.41 26.94 7.52
C GLY A 87 0.05 26.77 7.95
N SER A 88 0.61 27.80 8.59
CA SER A 88 1.93 28.00 9.24
C SER A 88 2.65 26.82 9.94
N SER A 89 2.15 25.58 9.92
CA SER A 89 2.89 24.45 10.48
C SER A 89 3.86 23.87 9.46
N ASN A 90 5.15 24.22 9.60
CA ASN A 90 6.27 23.51 9.01
C ASN A 90 6.27 22.04 9.46
N GLY A 91 5.62 21.14 8.71
CA GLY A 91 5.70 19.70 8.98
C GLY A 91 4.57 18.87 8.40
N LEU A 92 4.92 17.63 8.02
CA LEU A 92 3.95 16.58 7.73
C LEU A 92 3.19 16.23 9.01
N ARG A 93 1.85 16.23 8.96
CA ARG A 93 1.04 15.80 10.11
C ARG A 93 0.70 14.33 9.96
N TYR A 94 1.07 13.54 10.96
CA TYR A 94 0.60 12.17 11.09
C TYR A 94 -0.82 12.18 11.63
N ARG A 95 -1.73 11.44 10.99
CA ARG A 95 -3.01 11.08 11.60
C ARG A 95 -2.91 9.62 12.01
N TYR A 96 -2.92 9.40 13.32
CA TYR A 96 -3.10 8.06 13.87
C TYR A 96 -4.51 7.61 13.55
N TYR A 97 -4.65 6.39 13.07
CA TYR A 97 -5.95 5.76 12.83
C TYR A 97 -6.39 4.91 14.02
N SER A 98 -5.66 4.96 15.13
CA SER A 98 -5.92 4.13 16.31
C SER A 98 -6.58 4.86 17.47
N ASP A 99 -6.98 6.13 17.34
CA ASP A 99 -7.57 6.84 18.47
C ASP A 99 -8.73 7.77 18.07
N GLY A 100 -9.94 7.39 18.49
CA GLY A 100 -11.04 8.34 18.69
C GLY A 100 -12.03 8.62 17.55
N SER A 101 -11.68 8.53 16.25
CA SER A 101 -12.64 8.92 15.19
C SER A 101 -13.12 7.75 14.32
N GLN A 102 -14.27 7.22 14.73
CA GLN A 102 -15.13 6.21 14.09
C GLN A 102 -14.64 4.75 14.15
N GLU A 103 -15.33 4.04 15.05
CA GLU A 103 -15.38 2.58 15.27
C GLU A 103 -14.03 1.87 15.40
N LYS A 104 -13.65 1.66 16.66
CA LYS A 104 -12.55 0.81 17.09
C LYS A 104 -12.61 -0.54 16.34
N PRO A 105 -11.58 -0.96 15.58
CA PRO A 105 -11.30 -2.38 15.53
C PRO A 105 -11.05 -2.81 16.98
N LYS A 106 -11.76 -3.84 17.46
CA LYS A 106 -11.54 -4.38 18.81
C LYS A 106 -10.11 -4.90 18.89
N THR A 107 -9.18 -4.07 19.36
CA THR A 107 -7.85 -4.52 19.74
C THR A 107 -7.97 -5.19 21.10
N ASN A 108 -7.49 -6.43 21.19
CA ASN A 108 -7.33 -7.13 22.46
C ASN A 108 -6.16 -6.48 23.22
N GLY A 109 -6.45 -5.44 24.01
CA GLY A 109 -5.49 -4.85 24.95
C GLY A 109 -4.45 -3.86 24.39
N ASP A 110 -3.45 -3.58 25.22
CA ASP A 110 -2.36 -2.62 24.97
C ASP A 110 -1.56 -2.97 23.71
N VAL A 111 -1.60 -2.08 22.70
CA VAL A 111 -0.81 -2.20 21.47
C VAL A 111 0.68 -2.25 21.83
N LYS A 112 1.29 -3.43 21.74
CA LYS A 112 2.74 -3.62 21.85
C LYS A 112 3.38 -2.99 20.62
N SER A 113 3.69 -1.70 20.66
CA SER A 113 4.15 -0.99 19.47
C SER A 113 5.57 -1.41 19.06
N ARG A 114 5.68 -2.55 18.37
CA ARG A 114 6.92 -3.02 17.75
C ARG A 114 7.25 -2.24 16.49
N GLY A 115 6.27 -1.56 15.90
CA GLY A 115 6.46 -0.82 14.65
C GLY A 115 5.28 0.02 14.20
N PHE A 116 5.45 0.61 13.01
CA PHE A 116 4.44 1.42 12.34
C PHE A 116 3.98 0.77 11.03
N HIS A 117 2.69 0.87 10.73
CA HIS A 117 2.09 0.51 9.45
C HIS A 117 1.62 1.78 8.74
N TYR A 118 2.41 2.24 7.78
CA TYR A 118 2.17 3.46 7.03
C TYR A 118 1.35 3.19 5.78
N PHE A 119 0.25 3.93 5.60
CA PHE A 119 -0.50 3.98 4.35
C PHE A 119 -0.03 5.14 3.48
N ILE A 120 0.49 4.82 2.29
CA ILE A 120 0.94 5.80 1.29
C ILE A 120 0.13 5.59 0.01
N ASN A 121 -0.75 6.53 -0.32
CA ASN A 121 -1.54 6.42 -1.55
C ASN A 121 -0.76 6.95 -2.76
N PHE A 122 -0.20 6.04 -3.56
CA PHE A 122 0.45 6.38 -4.83
C PHE A 122 -0.55 6.63 -5.98
N PHE A 123 -1.74 6.02 -5.90
CA PHE A 123 -2.78 6.12 -6.94
C PHE A 123 -3.83 7.17 -6.55
N THR A 124 -3.40 8.43 -6.49
CA THR A 124 -4.32 9.54 -6.26
C THR A 124 -5.25 9.72 -7.47
N MET A 125 -6.45 10.28 -7.28
CA MET A 125 -7.34 10.60 -8.42
C MET A 125 -6.66 11.55 -9.41
N GLN A 126 -5.79 12.43 -8.92
CA GLN A 126 -4.98 13.31 -9.77
C GLN A 126 -3.97 12.52 -10.61
N TYR A 127 -3.28 11.53 -10.03
CA TYR A 127 -2.43 10.60 -10.78
C TYR A 127 -3.24 9.88 -11.87
N ILE A 128 -4.37 9.27 -11.50
CA ILE A 128 -5.22 8.53 -12.44
C ILE A 128 -5.69 9.43 -13.58
N TRP A 129 -6.18 10.62 -13.25
CA TRP A 129 -6.65 11.59 -14.24
C TRP A 129 -5.54 12.05 -15.19
N ASN A 130 -4.37 12.39 -14.66
CA ASN A 130 -3.23 12.79 -15.48
C ASN A 130 -2.74 11.66 -16.39
N VAL A 131 -2.71 10.42 -15.92
CA VAL A 131 -2.36 9.28 -16.77
C VAL A 131 -3.43 9.08 -17.85
N PHE A 132 -4.70 9.26 -17.50
CA PHE A 132 -5.84 9.08 -18.42
C PHE A 132 -5.86 10.12 -19.54
N THR A 133 -5.66 11.40 -19.23
CA THR A 133 -5.71 12.48 -20.23
C THR A 133 -4.54 12.47 -21.21
N ARG A 134 -3.43 11.78 -20.87
CA ARG A 134 -2.23 11.68 -21.71
C ARG A 134 -2.34 10.67 -22.85
N VAL A 135 -3.20 9.64 -22.70
CA VAL A 135 -3.37 8.66 -23.78
C VAL A 135 -4.27 9.21 -24.89
N PRO A 136 -4.13 8.74 -26.14
CA PRO A 136 -4.98 9.18 -27.24
C PRO A 136 -6.47 9.02 -26.92
N TRP A 137 -7.29 9.95 -27.41
CA TRP A 137 -8.74 10.02 -27.11
C TRP A 137 -9.49 8.71 -27.39
N TYR A 138 -9.11 7.96 -28.43
CA TYR A 138 -9.76 6.69 -28.76
C TYR A 138 -9.46 5.60 -27.71
N MET A 139 -8.28 5.63 -27.08
CA MET A 139 -7.94 4.72 -25.98
C MET A 139 -8.67 5.11 -24.70
N GLN A 140 -8.85 6.41 -24.47
CA GLN A 140 -9.68 6.92 -23.36
C GLN A 140 -11.11 6.37 -23.50
N LEU A 141 -11.71 6.52 -24.68
CA LEU A 141 -13.05 6.01 -24.96
C LEU A 141 -13.13 4.48 -24.78
N TYR A 142 -12.17 3.73 -25.31
CA TYR A 142 -12.15 2.28 -25.16
C TYR A 142 -11.97 1.82 -23.70
N SER A 143 -11.17 2.55 -22.93
CA SER A 143 -11.04 2.29 -21.48
C SER A 143 -12.34 2.59 -20.74
N LEU A 144 -13.09 3.64 -21.11
CA LEU A 144 -14.41 3.90 -20.54
C LEU A 144 -15.40 2.78 -20.87
N MET A 145 -15.32 2.16 -22.05
CA MET A 145 -16.14 0.99 -22.37
C MET A 145 -15.85 -0.19 -21.42
N TYR A 146 -14.58 -0.47 -21.12
CA TYR A 146 -14.23 -1.49 -20.12
C TYR A 146 -14.69 -1.12 -18.70
N LEU A 147 -14.66 0.16 -18.35
CA LEU A 147 -15.16 0.63 -17.06
C LEU A 147 -16.67 0.35 -16.92
N VAL A 148 -17.44 0.64 -17.97
CA VAL A 148 -18.88 0.33 -18.03
C VAL A 148 -19.12 -1.17 -17.97
N TYR A 149 -18.35 -1.96 -18.74
CA TYR A 149 -18.42 -3.42 -18.68
C TYR A 149 -18.18 -3.94 -17.26
N ASP A 150 -17.11 -3.49 -16.60
CA ASP A 150 -16.78 -3.92 -15.25
C ASP A 150 -17.85 -3.52 -14.21
N LEU A 151 -18.53 -2.40 -14.43
CA LEU A 151 -19.63 -1.94 -13.60
C LEU A 151 -20.89 -2.81 -13.77
N ILE A 152 -21.21 -3.21 -15.00
CA ILE A 152 -22.36 -4.07 -15.31
C ILE A 152 -22.16 -5.48 -14.75
N PHE A 153 -20.97 -6.04 -14.92
CA PHE A 153 -20.65 -7.41 -14.53
C PHE A 153 -20.04 -7.54 -13.12
N TRP A 154 -19.96 -6.43 -12.37
CA TRP A 154 -19.39 -6.36 -11.01
C TRP A 154 -18.04 -7.05 -10.86
N THR A 155 -17.17 -6.89 -11.84
CA THR A 155 -15.83 -7.51 -11.88
C THR A 155 -14.79 -6.74 -11.06
N ASN A 156 -15.20 -5.73 -10.28
CA ASN A 156 -14.30 -4.88 -9.49
C ASN A 156 -13.21 -4.18 -10.32
N TYR A 157 -13.56 -3.71 -11.52
CA TYR A 157 -12.67 -2.91 -12.39
C TYR A 157 -11.45 -3.67 -12.95
N ILE A 158 -11.47 -5.01 -12.93
CA ILE A 158 -10.32 -5.83 -13.36
C ILE A 158 -9.94 -5.57 -14.82
N HIS A 159 -10.91 -5.48 -15.74
CA HIS A 159 -10.62 -5.34 -17.16
C HIS A 159 -10.19 -3.91 -17.50
N PHE A 160 -10.86 -2.91 -16.91
CA PHE A 160 -10.47 -1.51 -16.97
C PHE A 160 -9.02 -1.33 -16.52
N VAL A 161 -8.67 -1.81 -15.32
CA VAL A 161 -7.31 -1.67 -14.77
C VAL A 161 -6.29 -2.40 -15.64
N ARG A 162 -6.58 -3.61 -16.12
CA ARG A 162 -5.66 -4.35 -17.01
C ARG A 162 -5.43 -3.63 -18.34
N PHE A 163 -6.49 -3.17 -18.98
CA PHE A 163 -6.39 -2.44 -20.24
C PHE A 163 -5.63 -1.14 -20.06
N PHE A 164 -6.01 -0.37 -19.03
CA PHE A 164 -5.41 0.90 -18.69
C PHE A 164 -3.93 0.73 -18.39
N ALA A 165 -3.54 -0.16 -17.47
CA ALA A 165 -2.14 -0.40 -17.12
C ALA A 165 -1.29 -0.82 -18.33
N ARG A 166 -1.81 -1.68 -19.21
CA ARG A 166 -1.07 -2.13 -20.40
C ARG A 166 -0.87 -1.02 -21.43
N ASN A 167 -1.87 -0.15 -21.63
CA ASN A 167 -1.88 0.81 -22.74
C ASN A 167 -1.50 2.24 -22.33
N SER A 168 -1.61 2.61 -21.05
CA SER A 168 -1.18 3.91 -20.53
C SER A 168 0.14 3.78 -19.77
N LEU A 169 0.16 3.03 -18.67
CA LEU A 169 1.31 2.97 -17.76
C LEU A 169 2.52 2.31 -18.41
N ASN A 170 2.37 1.11 -18.97
CA ASN A 170 3.51 0.35 -19.49
C ASN A 170 4.15 1.01 -20.73
N LYS A 171 3.36 1.73 -21.55
CA LYS A 171 3.87 2.45 -22.73
C LYS A 171 4.68 3.70 -22.36
N ALA A 172 4.37 4.34 -21.24
CA ALA A 172 5.11 5.53 -20.78
C ALA A 172 6.54 5.21 -20.33
N GLY A 173 6.84 3.95 -20.00
CA GLY A 173 8.15 3.52 -19.52
C GLY A 173 8.41 3.82 -18.04
N LEU A 174 9.42 3.16 -17.46
CA LEU A 174 9.72 3.23 -16.02
C LEU A 174 10.09 4.64 -15.54
N THR A 175 10.88 5.38 -16.33
CA THR A 175 11.29 6.75 -15.99
C THR A 175 10.10 7.67 -15.84
N ARG A 176 9.12 7.57 -16.75
CA ARG A 176 7.93 8.43 -16.69
C ARG A 176 7.02 8.04 -15.53
N GLN A 177 6.86 6.75 -15.28
CA GLN A 177 6.13 6.28 -14.10
C GLN A 177 6.76 6.79 -12.81
N TYR A 178 8.10 6.82 -12.72
CA TYR A 178 8.80 7.40 -11.58
C TYR A 178 8.52 8.90 -11.43
N ILE A 179 8.61 9.67 -12.51
CA ILE A 179 8.27 11.11 -12.50
C ILE A 179 6.82 11.31 -12.02
N ASP A 180 5.87 10.56 -12.58
CA ASP A 180 4.46 10.69 -12.20
C ASP A 180 4.21 10.32 -10.74
N ILE A 181 4.94 9.33 -10.22
CA ILE A 181 4.91 8.98 -8.80
C ILE A 181 5.44 10.16 -7.99
N VAL A 182 6.61 10.72 -8.30
CA VAL A 182 7.20 11.82 -7.53
C VAL A 182 6.34 13.09 -7.58
N GLU A 183 5.77 13.41 -8.74
CA GLU A 183 5.02 14.65 -8.96
C GLU A 183 3.56 14.59 -8.51
N LEU A 184 2.91 13.42 -8.59
CA LEU A 184 1.45 13.29 -8.43
C LEU A 184 1.03 12.41 -7.26
N SER A 185 1.96 11.65 -6.66
CA SER A 185 1.66 10.90 -5.44
C SER A 185 1.71 11.80 -4.20
N GLN A 186 1.34 11.23 -3.07
CA GLN A 186 1.41 11.92 -1.80
C GLN A 186 2.85 12.40 -1.51
N GLY A 187 3.01 13.66 -1.08
CA GLY A 187 4.32 14.26 -0.80
C GLY A 187 5.18 13.44 0.16
N ALA A 188 6.51 13.62 0.06
CA ALA A 188 7.54 12.83 0.75
C ALA A 188 7.23 12.60 2.23
N ILE A 189 7.51 11.39 2.73
CA ILE A 189 7.32 10.99 4.13
C ILE A 189 8.67 10.71 4.75
N TYR A 190 9.02 11.48 5.78
CA TYR A 190 10.23 11.27 6.57
C TYR A 190 9.81 10.78 7.95
N SER A 191 10.08 9.51 8.27
CA SER A 191 9.99 9.03 9.65
C SER A 191 11.36 9.11 10.30
N VAL A 192 11.45 9.84 11.42
CA VAL A 192 12.61 9.79 12.29
C VAL A 192 12.41 8.58 13.18
N THR A 193 13.32 7.60 13.10
CA THR A 193 13.36 6.48 14.04
C THR A 193 14.03 7.01 15.31
N GLN A 194 13.29 7.05 16.42
CA GLN A 194 13.87 7.24 17.75
C GLN A 194 14.39 5.90 18.28
#